data_AF-A0A5J4Q4T4-F1
#
_entry.id   AF-A0A5J4Q4T4-F1
#
_cell.length_a   1.000
_cell.length_b   1.000
_cell.length_c   1.000
_cell.angle_alpha   90.00
_cell.angle_beta   90.00
_cell.angle_gamma   90.00
#
_symmetry.space_group_name_H-M   'P 1'
#
loop_
_entity.id
_entity.type
_entity.pdbx_description
1 polymer ?
#
loop_
_entity_poly.entity_id
_entity_poly.type
_entity_poly.pdbx_seq_one_letter_code
_entity_poly.pdbx_strand_id
1 'polypeptide(L)'
;MPLELRQAPIIFAKTLQIALAAIKKDLSSTILQYSDDILIICEHPESSLQESMLVMRNLQKFWWIINEKKSELQPVKEIRYLGWIWNTEEMIV
;
A
#
# COMPACT_ATOMS: atom_id res chain seq x y z
N MET A 1 -4.12 16.76 -2.59
CA MET A 1 -3.98 17.21 -4.00
C MET A 1 -5.02 18.28 -4.32
N PRO A 2 -4.67 19.48 -4.79
CA PRO A 2 -5.61 20.37 -5.45
C PRO A 2 -5.31 20.37 -6.96
N LEU A 3 -5.73 19.31 -7.66
CA LEU A 3 -6.26 19.56 -9.01
C LEU A 3 -7.66 20.09 -8.76
N GLU A 4 -8.00 21.26 -9.27
CA GLU A 4 -9.28 21.96 -9.07
C GLU A 4 -10.52 21.17 -9.56
N LEU A 5 -10.31 19.96 -10.07
CA LEU A 5 -11.32 18.95 -10.34
C LEU A 5 -11.67 18.19 -9.05
N ARG A 6 -12.81 18.54 -8.44
CA ARG A 6 -13.42 17.85 -7.28
C ARG A 6 -13.44 16.31 -7.39
N GLN A 7 -13.49 15.79 -8.62
CA GLN A 7 -13.56 14.36 -8.91
C GLN A 7 -12.20 13.67 -9.03
N ALA A 8 -11.10 14.40 -9.25
CA ALA A 8 -9.80 13.80 -9.50
C ALA A 8 -9.32 12.89 -8.35
N PRO A 9 -9.44 13.28 -7.06
CA PRO A 9 -9.07 12.40 -5.95
C PRO A 9 -9.94 11.13 -5.87
N ILE A 10 -11.23 11.27 -6.20
CA ILE A 10 -12.19 10.15 -6.17
C ILE A 10 -11.86 9.15 -7.28
N ILE A 11 -11.60 9.63 -8.49
CA ILE A 11 -11.25 8.79 -9.64
C ILE A 11 -9.93 8.07 -9.34
N PHE A 12 -8.92 8.79 -8.86
CA PHE A 12 -7.62 8.22 -8.48
C PHE A 12 -7.75 7.11 -7.43
N ALA A 13 -8.45 7.38 -6.33
CA ALA A 13 -8.62 6.40 -5.27
C ALA A 13 -9.35 5.16 -5.76
N LYS A 14 -10.40 5.32 -6.59
CA LYS A 14 -11.16 4.21 -7.17
C LYS A 14 -10.35 3.37 -8.15
N THR A 15 -9.59 3.99 -9.05
CA THR A 15 -8.76 3.24 -10.01
C THR A 15 -7.68 2.45 -9.30
N LEU A 16 -7.04 3.04 -8.28
CA LEU A 16 -6.06 2.35 -7.47
C LEU A 16 -6.69 1.22 -6.64
N GLN A 17 -7.88 1.44 -6.08
CA GLN A 17 -8.62 0.40 -5.35
C GLN A 17 -8.94 -0.80 -6.23
N ILE A 18 -9.35 -0.59 -7.49
CA ILE A 18 -9.60 -1.67 -8.45
C ILE A 18 -8.30 -2.43 -8.76
N ALA A 19 -7.19 -1.72 -8.98
CA ALA A 19 -5.89 -2.35 -9.21
C ALA A 19 -5.45 -3.20 -8.02
N LEU A 20 -5.57 -2.68 -6.78
CA LEU A 20 -5.24 -3.41 -5.57
C LEU A 20 -6.16 -4.60 -5.33
N ALA A 21 -7.47 -4.48 -5.63
CA ALA A 21 -8.41 -5.60 -5.53
C ALA A 21 -8.06 -6.74 -6.50
N ALA A 22 -7.52 -6.42 -7.69
CA ALA A 22 -7.01 -7.43 -8.61
C ALA A 22 -5.79 -8.15 -8.04
N ILE A 23 -4.84 -7.41 -7.46
CA ILE A 23 -3.61 -7.96 -6.86
C ILE A 23 -3.91 -8.75 -5.58
N LYS A 24 -4.91 -8.32 -4.79
CA LYS A 24 -5.29 -8.95 -3.52
C LYS A 24 -5.68 -10.41 -3.65
N LYS A 25 -6.13 -10.85 -4.84
CA LYS A 25 -6.43 -12.26 -5.11
C LYS A 25 -5.21 -13.18 -4.98
N ASP A 26 -4.02 -12.64 -5.22
CA ASP A 26 -2.76 -13.38 -5.17
C ASP A 26 -2.00 -13.17 -3.84
N LEU A 27 -2.63 -12.48 -2.86
CA LEU A 27 -1.99 -12.06 -1.61
C LEU A 27 -2.72 -12.62 -0.39
N SER A 28 -1.96 -13.16 0.56
CA SER A 28 -2.49 -13.55 1.87
C SER A 28 -2.66 -12.34 2.80
N SER A 29 -1.81 -11.32 2.68
CA SER A 29 -1.73 -10.18 3.60
C SER A 29 -2.84 -9.17 3.48
N THR A 30 -3.13 -8.47 4.57
CA THR A 30 -4.13 -7.39 4.55
C THR A 30 -3.53 -6.15 3.89
N ILE A 31 -4.28 -5.54 2.96
CA ILE A 31 -3.90 -4.26 2.34
C ILE A 31 -4.83 -3.17 2.88
N LEU A 32 -4.24 -2.11 3.43
CA LEU A 32 -4.92 -0.86 3.76
C LEU A 32 -4.50 0.21 2.75
N GLN A 33 -5.47 0.94 2.21
CA GLN A 33 -5.24 1.97 1.20
C GLN A 33 -5.92 3.27 1.63
N TYR A 34 -5.19 4.39 1.53
CA TYR A 34 -5.73 5.72 1.67
C TYR A 34 -5.11 6.65 0.62
N SER A 35 -5.93 7.12 -0.33
CA SER A 35 -5.44 7.90 -1.48
C SER A 35 -4.33 7.13 -2.22
N ASP A 36 -3.09 7.62 -2.12
CA ASP A 36 -1.85 7.13 -2.70
C ASP A 36 -0.99 6.33 -1.72
N ASP A 37 -1.29 6.39 -0.42
CA ASP A 37 -0.56 5.67 0.61
C ASP A 37 -1.15 4.26 0.80
N ILE A 38 -0.31 3.24 0.61
CA ILE A 38 -0.66 1.83 0.72
C ILE A 38 0.15 1.22 1.85
N LEU A 39 -0.53 0.49 2.74
CA LEU A 39 0.08 -0.28 3.82
C LEU A 39 -0.27 -1.76 3.63
N ILE A 40 0.73 -2.63 3.74
CA ILE A 40 0.58 -4.09 3.64
C ILE A 40 0.95 -4.68 5.00
N ILE A 41 0.02 -5.42 5.61
CA ILE A 41 0.18 -6.04 6.92
C ILE A 41 0.22 -7.55 6.75
N CYS A 42 1.36 -8.14 7.12
CA CYS A 42 1.67 -9.56 6.95
C CYS A 42 2.00 -10.19 8.30
N GLU A 43 1.62 -11.45 8.50
CA GLU A 43 1.97 -12.20 9.72
C GLU A 43 3.43 -12.67 9.72
N HIS A 44 3.99 -12.94 8.53
CA HIS A 44 5.35 -13.45 8.38
C HIS A 44 6.24 -12.45 7.63
N PRO A 45 7.45 -12.15 8.14
CA PRO A 45 8.35 -11.17 7.53
C PRO A 45 8.85 -11.61 6.15
N GLU A 46 9.10 -12.90 5.94
CA GLU A 46 9.52 -13.41 4.62
C GLU A 46 8.43 -13.24 3.56
N SER A 47 7.19 -13.57 3.92
CA SER A 47 6.02 -13.34 3.06
C SER A 47 5.82 -11.86 2.78
N SER A 48 6.06 -10.99 3.77
CA SER A 48 5.91 -9.53 3.62
C SER A 48 6.79 -8.93 2.53
N LEU A 49 8.05 -9.35 2.46
CA LEU A 49 8.98 -8.89 1.43
C LEU A 49 8.52 -9.35 0.03
N GLN A 50 8.16 -10.63 -0.10
CA GLN A 50 7.70 -11.20 -1.37
C GLN A 50 6.41 -10.54 -1.85
N GLU A 51 5.45 -10.36 -0.95
CA GLU A 51 4.16 -9.75 -1.25
C GLU A 51 4.30 -8.26 -1.59
N SER A 52 5.14 -7.50 -0.87
CA SER A 52 5.43 -6.10 -1.17
C SER A 52 6.06 -5.93 -2.56
N MET A 53 7.00 -6.81 -2.92
CA MET A 53 7.57 -6.82 -4.28
C MET A 53 6.54 -7.19 -5.35
N LEU A 54 5.63 -8.13 -5.06
CA LEU A 54 4.56 -8.52 -5.98
C LEU A 54 3.60 -7.35 -6.24
N VAL A 55 3.20 -6.64 -5.18
CA VAL A 55 2.35 -5.45 -5.28
C VAL A 55 3.02 -4.37 -6.12
N MET A 56 4.28 -4.04 -5.81
CA MET A 56 5.05 -3.04 -6.54
C MET A 56 5.13 -3.38 -8.04
N ARG A 57 5.50 -4.62 -8.39
CA ARG A 57 5.60 -5.06 -9.78
C ARG A 57 4.27 -5.01 -10.51
N ASN A 58 3.17 -5.40 -9.86
CA ASN A 58 1.85 -5.37 -10.49
C ASN A 58 1.33 -3.93 -10.66
N LEU A 59 1.56 -3.06 -9.68
CA LEU A 59 1.25 -1.63 -9.83
C LEU A 59 2.02 -1.00 -10.99
N GLN A 60 3.31 -1.32 -11.15
CA GLN A 60 4.11 -0.89 -12.31
C GLN A 60 3.54 -1.42 -13.64
N LYS A 61 3.06 -2.67 -13.69
CA LYS A 61 2.37 -3.22 -14.89
C LYS A 61 1.08 -2.47 -15.22
N PHE A 62 0.39 -1.93 -14.21
CA PHE A 62 -0.77 -1.06 -14.38
C PHE A 62 -0.39 0.41 -14.64
N TRP A 63 0.88 0.69 -14.96
CA TRP A 63 1.41 2.02 -15.26
C TRP A 63 1.42 2.99 -14.07
N TRP A 64 1.34 2.49 -12.84
CA TRP A 64 1.58 3.32 -11.67
C TRP A 64 3.08 3.54 -11.46
N ILE A 65 3.43 4.77 -11.07
CA ILE A 65 4.80 5.15 -10.74
C ILE A 65 4.95 5.05 -9.23
N ILE A 66 5.88 4.22 -8.76
CA ILE A 66 6.17 4.02 -7.35
C ILE A 66 7.34 4.91 -6.94
N ASN A 67 7.21 5.56 -5.79
CA ASN A 67 8.28 6.38 -5.23
C ASN A 67 9.15 5.56 -4.28
N GLU A 68 10.17 4.90 -4.82
CA GLU A 68 11.09 4.04 -4.05
C GLU A 68 11.79 4.76 -2.88
N LYS A 69 11.93 6.10 -2.92
CA LYS A 69 12.53 6.87 -1.82
C LYS A 69 11.58 7.06 -0.63
N LYS A 70 10.27 7.00 -0.87
CA LYS A 70 9.24 7.15 0.16
C LYS A 70 8.64 5.81 0.59
N SER A 71 8.80 4.78 -0.24
CA SER A 71 8.25 3.45 0.02
C SER A 71 9.19 2.64 0.91
N GLU A 72 8.69 2.20 2.05
CA GLU A 72 9.35 1.21 2.89
C GLU A 72 9.00 -0.19 2.35
N LEU A 73 9.94 -0.81 1.64
CA LEU A 73 9.74 -2.14 1.02
C LEU A 73 10.28 -3.29 1.88
N GLN A 74 11.03 -2.97 2.92
CA GLN A 74 11.50 -3.96 3.88
C GLN A 74 10.45 -4.14 4.99
N PRO A 75 10.22 -5.39 5.44
CA PRO A 75 9.32 -5.63 6.56
C PRO A 75 9.85 -4.96 7.82
N VAL A 76 9.05 -4.05 8.36
CA VAL A 76 9.32 -3.36 9.63
C VAL A 76 8.19 -3.66 10.60
N LYS A 77 8.51 -3.72 11.89
CA LYS A 77 7.50 -3.92 12.95
C LYS A 77 6.81 -2.62 13.35
N GLU A 78 7.47 -1.50 13.10
CA GLU A 78 6.96 -0.16 13.34
C GLU A 78 6.93 0.63 12.03
N ILE A 79 5.79 1.22 11.69
CA ILE A 79 5.65 2.08 10.51
C ILE A 79 4.76 3.28 10.80
N ARG A 80 5.12 4.44 10.27
CA ARG A 80 4.28 5.63 10.32
C ARG A 80 3.31 5.62 9.15
N TYR A 81 2.01 5.57 9.44
CA TYR A 81 0.96 5.58 8.43
C TYR A 81 -0.14 6.58 8.82
N LEU A 82 -0.46 7.53 7.94
CA LEU A 82 -1.45 8.60 8.16
C LEU A 82 -1.25 9.43 9.45
N GLY A 83 0.01 9.57 9.87
CA GLY A 83 0.37 10.30 11.10
C GLY A 83 0.40 9.45 12.37
N TRP A 84 -0.09 8.22 12.32
CA TRP A 84 -0.10 7.25 13.42
C TRP A 84 1.14 6.34 13.35
N ILE A 85 1.56 5.81 14.49
CA ILE A 85 2.66 4.84 14.58
C ILE A 85 2.02 3.47 14.80
N TRP A 86 2.13 2.62 13.78
CA TRP A 86 1.61 1.27 13.84
C TRP A 86 2.72 0.35 14.32
N ASN A 87 2.54 -0.27 15.49
CA ASN A 87 3.49 -1.23 16.04
C ASN A 87 2.85 -2.62 16.18
N THR A 88 3.40 -3.60 15.47
CA THR A 88 2.86 -4.97 15.43
C THR A 88 3.23 -5.83 16.65
N GLU A 89 4.21 -5.42 17.47
CA GLU A 89 4.55 -6.12 18.71
C GLU A 89 3.55 -5.81 19.83
N GLU A 90 3.13 -4.55 19.92
CA GLU A 90 2.23 -4.09 20.98
C GLU A 90 0.74 -4.16 20.57
N MET A 91 0.42 -4.40 19.28
CA MET A 91 -0.93 -4.25 18.69
C MET A 91 -1.55 -2.86 18.99
N ILE A 92 -0.74 -1.81 19.02
CA ILE A 92 -1.19 -0.43 19.26
C ILE A 92 -1.15 0.35 17.94
N VAL A 93 -2.21 1.12 17.69
CA VAL A 93 -2.38 2.08 16.58
C VAL A 93 -2.35 3.50 17.12
#